data_AF-A0A7X9FPH7-F1
#
_entry.id   AF-A0A7X9FPH7-F1
#
_cell.length_a   1.000
_cell.length_b   1.000
_cell.length_c   1.000
_cell.angle_alpha   90.00
_cell.angle_beta   90.00
_cell.angle_gamma   90.00
#
_symmetry.space_group_name_H-M   'P 1'
#
loop_
_entity.id
_entity.type
_entity.pdbx_description
1 polymer ?
#
loop_
_entity_poly.entity_id
_entity_poly.type
_entity_poly.pdbx_seq_one_letter_code
_entity_poly.pdbx_strand_id
1 'polypeptide(L)'
;LALDKLVRTQLAQKEKKTCGLCSVSVEELMAQGIEHLKAGNYQEALSTLESVSVATPPRDLNLLIAISSEALGDFSKAQQFFQKELLYYPDNTDAQLLLRLPS
;
A
#
# COMPACT_ATOMS: atom_id res chain seq x y z
N LEU A 1 10.12 10.76 37.16
CA LEU A 1 10.93 10.69 35.92
C LEU A 1 11.18 9.26 35.40
N ALA A 2 10.58 8.20 35.98
CA ALA A 2 10.85 6.80 35.58
C ALA A 2 9.72 6.13 34.76
N LEU A 3 8.49 6.66 34.80
CA LEU A 3 7.34 6.09 34.08
C LEU A 3 7.38 6.36 32.56
N ASP A 4 8.03 7.44 32.11
CA ASP A 4 8.10 7.82 30.69
C ASP A 4 8.97 6.87 29.85
N LYS A 5 10.03 6.32 30.45
CA LYS A 5 10.92 5.37 29.76
C LYS A 5 10.24 4.01 29.53
N LEU A 6 9.33 3.61 30.42
CA LEU A 6 8.65 2.31 30.34
C LEU A 6 7.59 2.28 29.23
N VAL A 7 6.84 3.36 29.05
CA VAL A 7 5.83 3.48 27.98
C VAL A 7 6.51 3.54 26.60
N ARG A 8 7.63 4.27 26.48
CA ARG A 8 8.43 4.33 25.25
C ARG A 8 9.04 2.98 24.86
N THR A 9 9.43 2.16 25.84
CA THR A 9 9.97 0.81 25.57
C THR A 9 8.90 -0.18 25.14
N GLN A 10 7.66 -0.04 25.61
CA GLN A 10 6.56 -0.90 25.14
C GLN A 10 6.11 -0.59 23.71
N LEU A 11 6.17 0.68 23.28
CA LEU A 11 5.84 1.07 21.90
C LEU A 11 6.87 0.52 20.89
N ALA A 12 8.15 0.46 21.25
CA ALA A 12 9.20 -0.12 20.40
C ALA A 12 9.16 -1.66 20.29
N GLN A 13 8.50 -2.34 21.24
CA GLN A 13 8.41 -3.81 21.25
C GLN A 13 7.26 -4.34 20.38
N LYS A 14 6.25 -3.52 20.05
CA LYS A 14 5.15 -3.95 19.18
C LYS A 14 5.57 -4.08 17.71
N GLU A 15 6.69 -3.49 17.32
CA GLU A 15 7.22 -3.52 15.95
C GLU A 15 8.15 -4.71 15.66
N LYS A 16 8.40 -5.59 16.65
CA LYS A 16 9.42 -6.64 16.52
C LYS A 16 8.88 -8.06 16.67
N LYS A 17 7.77 -8.35 15.98
CA LYS A 17 7.40 -9.74 15.65
C LYS A 17 7.99 -10.12 14.29
N THR A 18 9.31 -10.02 14.18
CA THR A 18 10.05 -10.61 13.06
C THR A 18 10.08 -12.12 13.24
N CYS A 19 9.19 -12.81 12.54
CA CYS A 19 9.36 -14.23 12.24
C CYS A 19 10.68 -14.37 11.47
N GLY A 20 11.60 -15.18 11.99
CA GLY A 20 12.98 -15.29 11.53
C GLY A 20 13.19 -15.96 10.17
N LEU A 21 12.36 -15.67 9.16
CA LEU A 21 12.57 -16.16 7.79
C LEU A 21 11.97 -15.31 6.65
N CYS A 22 11.27 -14.19 6.90
CA CYS A 22 10.85 -13.25 5.85
C CYS A 22 10.61 -11.86 6.49
N SER A 23 11.65 -11.03 6.65
CA SER A 23 11.45 -9.60 6.90
C SER A 23 11.40 -8.87 5.55
N VAL A 24 10.41 -9.20 4.72
CA VAL A 24 10.18 -8.40 3.50
C VAL A 24 9.68 -7.05 3.97
N SER A 25 10.44 -6.00 3.69
CA SER A 25 10.05 -4.64 4.03
C SER A 25 8.88 -4.19 3.15
N VAL A 26 8.14 -3.19 3.62
CA VAL A 26 7.09 -2.54 2.84
C VAL A 26 7.65 -2.00 1.52
N GLU A 27 8.88 -1.47 1.56
CA GLU A 27 9.58 -0.95 0.38
C GLU A 27 9.86 -2.06 -0.64
N GLU A 28 10.29 -3.25 -0.20
CA GLU A 28 10.50 -4.40 -1.09
C GLU A 28 9.20 -4.91 -1.70
N LEU A 29 8.10 -4.97 -0.93
CA LEU A 29 6.78 -5.34 -1.45
C LEU A 29 6.27 -4.32 -2.48
N MET A 30 6.47 -3.03 -2.23
CA MET A 30 6.14 -1.97 -3.17
C MET A 30 6.96 -2.11 -4.46
N ALA A 31 8.27 -2.32 -4.35
CA ALA A 31 9.15 -2.51 -5.50
C ALA A 31 8.73 -3.73 -6.34
N GLN A 32 8.46 -4.87 -5.70
CA GLN A 32 7.99 -6.08 -6.38
C GLN A 32 6.63 -5.86 -7.07
N GLY A 33 5.68 -5.19 -6.41
CA GLY A 33 4.39 -4.84 -7.00
C GLY A 33 4.55 -3.97 -8.25
N ILE A 34 5.46 -3.00 -8.21
CA ILE A 34 5.80 -2.14 -9.37
C ILE A 34 6.45 -2.96 -10.50
N GLU A 35 7.34 -3.90 -10.18
CA GLU A 35 7.94 -4.78 -11.19
C GLU A 35 6.89 -5.65 -11.88
N HIS A 36 5.95 -6.22 -11.11
CA HIS A 36 4.82 -6.97 -11.67
C HIS A 36 3.93 -6.10 -12.56
N LEU A 37 3.62 -4.86 -12.17
CA LEU A 37 2.88 -3.92 -13.01
C LEU A 37 3.60 -3.65 -14.34
N LYS A 38 4.90 -3.40 -14.31
CA LYS A 38 5.71 -3.16 -15.52
C LYS A 38 5.76 -4.40 -16.42
N ALA A 39 5.69 -5.60 -15.84
CA ALA A 39 5.64 -6.86 -16.57
C ALA A 39 4.23 -7.16 -17.13
N GLY A 40 3.20 -6.41 -16.75
CA GLY A 40 1.80 -6.69 -17.10
C GLY A 40 1.16 -7.80 -16.24
N ASN A 41 1.84 -8.21 -15.17
CA ASN A 41 1.38 -9.23 -14.23
C ASN A 41 0.48 -8.60 -13.16
N TYR A 42 -0.69 -8.11 -13.58
CA TYR A 42 -1.57 -7.31 -12.72
C TYR A 42 -2.10 -8.10 -11.51
N GLN A 43 -2.29 -9.42 -11.65
CA GLN A 43 -2.78 -10.27 -10.57
C GLN A 43 -1.74 -10.45 -9.46
N GLU A 44 -0.49 -10.71 -9.83
CA GLU A 44 0.63 -10.79 -8.89
C GLU A 44 0.94 -9.43 -8.26
N ALA A 45 0.88 -8.34 -9.05
CA ALA A 45 1.04 -6.99 -8.53
C ALA A 45 0.01 -6.71 -7.42
N LEU A 46 -1.28 -6.97 -7.71
CA LEU A 46 -2.36 -6.79 -6.75
C LEU A 46 -2.14 -7.61 -5.49
N SER A 47 -1.83 -8.91 -5.63
CA SER A 47 -1.58 -9.80 -4.49
C SER A 47 -0.42 -9.31 -3.62
N THR A 48 0.68 -8.88 -4.23
CA THR A 48 1.86 -8.42 -3.50
C THR A 48 1.59 -7.11 -2.79
N LEU A 49 0.92 -6.16 -3.45
CA LEU A 49 0.59 -4.85 -2.87
C LEU A 49 -0.46 -4.96 -1.75
N GLU A 50 -1.47 -5.82 -1.88
CA GLU A 50 -2.47 -6.04 -0.83
C GLU A 50 -1.90 -6.72 0.43
N SER A 51 -0.74 -7.38 0.31
CA SER A 51 -0.03 -7.94 1.46
C SER A 51 0.60 -6.86 2.36
N VAL A 52 0.73 -5.62 1.87
CA VAL A 52 1.24 -4.48 2.63
C VAL A 52 0.23 -4.07 3.69
N SER A 53 0.46 -4.50 4.93
CA SER A 53 -0.38 -4.17 6.09
C SER A 53 0.32 -3.15 6.98
N VAL A 54 -0.02 -1.88 6.80
CA VAL A 54 0.51 -0.76 7.60
C VAL A 54 -0.61 0.18 8.05
N ALA A 55 -0.42 0.85 9.19
CA ALA A 55 -1.41 1.78 9.72
C ALA A 55 -1.59 3.03 8.83
N THR A 56 -0.51 3.47 8.19
CA THR A 56 -0.53 4.53 7.17
C THR A 56 0.05 3.94 5.90
N PRO A 57 -0.76 3.75 4.85
CA PRO A 57 -0.28 3.29 3.54
C PRO A 57 0.86 4.18 3.06
N PRO A 58 1.91 3.62 2.43
CA PRO A 58 2.86 4.42 1.68
C PRO A 58 2.13 5.23 0.60
N ARG A 59 2.74 6.35 0.21
CA ARG A 59 2.28 7.08 -0.97
C ARG A 59 2.26 6.12 -2.16
N ASP A 60 1.23 6.26 -2.99
CA ASP A 60 1.00 5.48 -4.20
C ASP A 60 0.63 4.00 -3.99
N LEU A 61 0.62 3.46 -2.76
CA LEU A 61 0.21 2.06 -2.56
C LEU A 61 -1.23 1.83 -3.04
N ASN A 62 -2.19 2.67 -2.60
CA ASN A 62 -3.57 2.48 -3.02
C ASN A 62 -3.74 2.82 -4.50
N LEU A 63 -2.95 3.77 -5.02
CA LEU A 63 -2.91 4.07 -6.45
C LEU A 63 -2.50 2.84 -7.28
N LEU A 64 -1.43 2.15 -6.90
CA LEU A 64 -0.93 0.97 -7.60
C LEU A 64 -1.91 -0.21 -7.50
N ILE A 65 -2.57 -0.39 -6.35
CA ILE A 65 -3.65 -1.38 -6.18
C ILE A 65 -4.82 -1.05 -7.11
N ALA A 66 -5.19 0.23 -7.20
CA ALA A 66 -6.29 0.68 -8.05
C ALA A 66 -5.99 0.43 -9.54
N ILE A 67 -4.79 0.81 -10.00
CA ILE A 67 -4.33 0.56 -11.37
C ILE A 67 -4.30 -0.95 -11.67
N SER A 68 -3.79 -1.76 -10.74
CA SER A 68 -3.79 -3.23 -10.91
C SER A 68 -5.20 -3.79 -11.03
N SER A 69 -6.15 -3.26 -10.24
CA SER A 69 -7.56 -3.69 -10.27
C SER A 69 -8.27 -3.24 -11.55
N GLU A 70 -8.03 -2.02 -12.01
CA GLU A 70 -8.55 -1.49 -13.27
C GLU A 70 -8.06 -2.32 -14.46
N ALA A 71 -6.76 -2.67 -14.50
CA ALA A 71 -6.19 -3.52 -15.54
C ALA A 71 -6.77 -4.95 -15.56
N LEU A 72 -7.26 -5.43 -14.42
CA LEU A 72 -7.99 -6.71 -14.29
C LEU A 72 -9.50 -6.58 -14.60
N GLY A 73 -10.00 -5.38 -14.88
CA GLY A 73 -11.41 -5.09 -15.13
C GLY A 73 -12.27 -4.94 -13.88
N ASP A 74 -11.68 -4.91 -12.68
CA ASP A 74 -12.38 -4.64 -11.43
C ASP A 74 -12.42 -3.14 -11.14
N PHE A 75 -13.22 -2.44 -11.94
CA PHE A 75 -13.39 -0.98 -11.85
C PHE A 75 -13.98 -0.53 -10.51
N SER A 76 -14.81 -1.36 -9.88
CA SER A 76 -15.38 -1.07 -8.57
C SER A 76 -14.30 -1.02 -7.49
N LYS A 77 -13.41 -2.01 -7.48
CA LYS A 77 -12.27 -2.03 -6.58
C LYS A 77 -11.30 -0.89 -6.89
N ALA A 78 -11.01 -0.64 -8.17
CA ALA A 78 -10.16 0.47 -8.58
C ALA A 78 -10.65 1.82 -8.02
N GLN A 79 -11.93 2.15 -8.20
CA GLN A 79 -12.51 3.39 -7.68
C GLN A 79 -12.42 3.49 -6.15
N GLN A 80 -12.66 2.41 -5.42
CA GLN A 80 -12.53 2.41 -3.97
C GLN A 80 -11.10 2.71 -3.52
N PHE A 81 -10.10 2.15 -4.20
CA PHE A 81 -8.70 2.39 -3.85
C PHE A 81 -8.20 3.77 -4.30
N PHE A 82 -8.65 4.30 -5.44
CA PHE A 82 -8.39 5.70 -5.80
C PHE A 82 -8.94 6.67 -4.74
N GLN A 83 -10.17 6.43 -4.25
CA GLN A 83 -10.74 7.24 -3.17
C GLN A 83 -9.91 7.12 -1.88
N LYS A 84 -9.47 5.91 -1.51
CA LYS A 84 -8.58 5.72 -0.36
C LYS A 84 -7.26 6.47 -0.52
N GLU A 85 -6.65 6.45 -1.70
CA GLU A 85 -5.43 7.21 -1.97
C GLU A 85 -5.64 8.70 -1.68
N LEU A 86 -6.74 9.28 -2.18
CA LEU A 86 -7.07 10.69 -1.97
C LEU A 86 -7.47 11.02 -0.52
N LEU A 87 -7.86 10.04 0.29
CA LEU A 87 -8.09 10.24 1.73
C LEU A 87 -6.76 10.40 2.50
N TYR A 88 -5.71 9.67 2.13
CA TYR A 88 -4.39 9.77 2.75
C TYR A 88 -3.52 10.86 2.11
N TYR A 89 -3.62 11.00 0.79
CA TYR A 89 -2.83 11.88 -0.06
C TYR A 89 -3.73 12.69 -0.99
N PRO A 90 -4.46 13.70 -0.46
CA PRO A 90 -5.37 14.52 -1.27
C PRO A 90 -4.68 15.28 -2.41
N ASP A 91 -3.36 15.49 -2.30
CA ASP A 91 -2.51 16.17 -3.28
C ASP A 91 -2.04 15.25 -4.43
N ASN A 92 -2.36 13.95 -4.38
CA ASN A 92 -1.97 12.99 -5.40
C ASN A 92 -2.73 13.29 -6.71
N THR A 93 -2.07 14.03 -7.61
CA THR A 93 -2.67 14.50 -8.86
C THR A 93 -3.00 13.33 -9.79
N ASP A 94 -2.22 12.25 -9.75
CA ASP A 94 -2.45 11.05 -10.55
C ASP A 94 -3.73 10.35 -10.11
N ALA A 95 -3.92 10.17 -8.80
CA ALA A 95 -5.15 9.60 -8.25
C ALA A 95 -6.38 10.47 -8.56
N GLN A 96 -6.26 11.80 -8.53
CA GLN A 96 -7.35 12.71 -8.91
C GLN A 96 -7.70 12.58 -10.39
N LEU A 97 -6.69 12.48 -11.25
CA LEU A 97 -6.87 12.35 -12.69
C LEU A 97 -7.55 11.01 -13.02
N LEU A 98 -7.03 9.91 -12.47
CA LEU A 98 -7.51 8.56 -12.74
C LEU A 98 -8.93 8.32 -12.22
N LEU A 99 -9.29 8.86 -11.05
CA LEU A 99 -10.67 8.77 -10.55
C LEU A 99 -11.68 9.50 -11.44
N ARG A 100 -11.23 10.53 -12.17
CA ARG A 100 -12.08 11.35 -13.04
C ARG A 100 -12.23 10.76 -14.45
N LEU A 101 -11.35 9.86 -14.87
CA LEU A 101 -11.46 9.20 -16.16
C LEU A 101 -12.64 8.21 -16.14
N PRO A 102 -13.47 8.18 -17.20
CA PRO A 102 -14.48 7.14 -17.33
C PRO A 102 -13.78 5.79 -17.54
N SER A 103 -13.96 4.89 -16.59
CA SER A 103 -13.55 3.48 -16.62
C SER A 103 -14.44 2.64 -17.52
#